data_AF-A0A9P4WG20-F1
#
_entry.id   AF-A0A9P4WG20-F1
#
_cell.length_a   1.000
_cell.length_b   1.000
_cell.length_c   1.000
_cell.angle_alpha   90.00
_cell.angle_beta   90.00
_cell.angle_gamma   90.00
#
_symmetry.space_group_name_H-M   'P 1'
#
loop_
_entity.id
_entity.type
_entity.pdbx_description
1 polymer ?
#
loop_
_entity_poly.entity_id
_entity_poly.type
_entity_poly.pdbx_seq_one_letter_code
_entity_poly.pdbx_strand_id
1 'polypeptide(L)'
;MSHELRTPVAGMIGMSELLLETNLDAEQRECVETIQRSANELLTLINDILDFSILDSGQLEVNSESFSLVGLLEDVNKRMSHAARKKNVAYESLIQPELERDLGVIGDPDRLRQVLTNVLDNSVKFTSEGSIRLYASVANESEETISVGFVVEDTGIGIETEILERIFQPFCQADSSTTRTFGGIGLGLPISKTLVELMRGGLTLWSELGHGTTVELWVPFGKVSYGEHGSPLMKLGPAPHPLQSEMSLARGALKHYNNPTLTPSLFDHTVQKLQVLEGLSKTSFSRDESSACSLNIPEEKRRGIHILVVEDK
;
A
#
# COMPACT_ATOMS: atom_id res chain seq x y z
N MET A 1 -15.27 -5.02 -4.56
CA MET A 1 -14.86 -3.88 -5.41
C MET A 1 -13.35 -3.63 -5.39
N SER A 2 -12.61 -3.85 -4.29
CA SER A 2 -11.15 -3.67 -4.24
C SER A 2 -10.36 -4.38 -5.36
N HIS A 3 -10.72 -5.63 -5.68
CA HIS A 3 -10.07 -6.40 -6.75
C HIS A 3 -10.38 -5.86 -8.17
N GLU A 4 -11.55 -5.24 -8.36
CA GLU A 4 -11.97 -4.70 -9.66
C GLU A 4 -11.21 -3.40 -9.99
N LEU A 5 -10.81 -2.64 -8.97
CA LEU A 5 -9.98 -1.45 -9.12
C LEU A 5 -8.49 -1.78 -9.23
N ARG A 6 -7.99 -2.78 -8.49
CA ARG A 6 -6.56 -3.17 -8.51
C ARG A 6 -6.13 -3.85 -9.81
N THR A 7 -6.96 -4.73 -10.37
CA THR A 7 -6.61 -5.55 -11.55
C THR A 7 -6.20 -4.72 -12.78
N PRO A 8 -6.94 -3.67 -13.23
CA PRO A 8 -6.55 -2.89 -14.40
C PRO A 8 -5.25 -2.09 -14.17
N VAL A 9 -5.04 -1.55 -12.96
CA VAL A 9 -3.84 -0.79 -12.63
C VAL A 9 -2.61 -1.69 -12.55
N ALA A 10 -2.74 -2.87 -11.95
CA ALA A 10 -1.68 -3.88 -11.95
C ALA A 10 -1.31 -4.31 -13.38
N GLY A 11 -2.29 -4.41 -14.29
CA GLY A 11 -2.06 -4.67 -15.72
C GLY A 11 -1.29 -3.55 -16.41
N MET A 12 -1.57 -2.28 -16.09
CA MET A 12 -0.81 -1.14 -16.61
C MET A 12 0.64 -1.14 -16.10
N ILE A 13 0.86 -1.43 -14.82
CA ILE A 13 2.21 -1.54 -14.24
C ILE A 13 2.98 -2.66 -14.92
N GLY A 14 2.41 -3.87 -15.01
CA GLY A 14 3.06 -5.01 -15.65
C GLY A 14 3.36 -4.77 -17.14
N MET A 15 2.46 -4.12 -17.89
CA MET A 15 2.71 -3.76 -19.28
C MET A 15 3.82 -2.72 -19.41
N SER A 16 3.87 -1.73 -18.52
CA SER A 16 4.96 -0.74 -18.51
C SER A 16 6.31 -1.36 -18.18
N GLU A 17 6.35 -2.34 -17.25
CA GLU A 17 7.57 -3.10 -16.94
C GLU A 17 8.06 -3.90 -18.15
N LEU A 18 7.16 -4.62 -18.82
CA LEU A 18 7.50 -5.36 -20.04
C LEU A 18 8.01 -4.45 -21.15
N LEU A 19 7.44 -3.24 -21.31
CA LEU A 19 7.91 -2.27 -22.30
C LEU A 19 9.32 -1.76 -21.98
N LEU A 20 9.64 -1.54 -20.70
CA LEU A 20 10.98 -1.10 -20.27
C LEU A 20 12.08 -2.14 -20.54
N GLU A 21 11.71 -3.41 -20.68
CA GLU A 21 12.63 -4.50 -21.08
C GLU A 21 12.88 -4.56 -22.60
N THR A 22 12.13 -3.80 -23.40
CA THR A 22 12.30 -3.73 -24.86
C THR A 22 13.28 -2.64 -25.29
N ASN A 23 13.64 -2.63 -26.58
CA ASN A 23 14.47 -1.57 -27.16
C ASN A 23 13.63 -0.31 -27.37
N LEU A 24 13.68 0.61 -26.42
CA LEU A 24 13.06 1.93 -26.49
C LEU A 24 14.10 3.00 -26.81
N ASP A 25 13.71 4.02 -27.59
CA ASP A 25 14.46 5.26 -27.66
C ASP A 25 14.31 6.09 -26.37
N ALA A 26 15.04 7.20 -26.26
CA ALA A 26 15.06 8.01 -25.04
C ALA A 26 13.69 8.62 -24.70
N GLU A 27 12.97 9.12 -25.70
CA GLU A 27 11.64 9.75 -25.51
C GLU A 27 10.58 8.70 -25.14
N GLN A 28 10.64 7.52 -25.78
CA GLN A 28 9.79 6.39 -25.47
C GLN A 28 10.02 5.86 -24.07
N ARG A 29 11.29 5.74 -23.64
CA ARG A 29 11.62 5.33 -22.27
C ARG A 29 11.08 6.33 -21.26
N GLU A 30 11.28 7.63 -21.47
CA GLU A 30 10.74 8.67 -20.57
C GLU A 30 9.20 8.62 -20.48
N CYS A 31 8.51 8.38 -21.61
CA CYS A 31 7.08 8.16 -21.62
C CYS A 31 6.65 6.94 -20.79
N VAL A 32 7.32 5.80 -20.96
CA VAL A 32 6.99 4.56 -20.25
C VAL A 32 7.30 4.68 -18.76
N GLU A 33 8.43 5.29 -18.38
CA GLU A 33 8.76 5.59 -16.97
C GLU A 33 7.72 6.51 -16.34
N THR A 34 7.22 7.50 -17.08
CA THR A 34 6.14 8.39 -16.62
C THR A 34 4.82 7.63 -16.43
N ILE A 35 4.44 6.75 -17.37
CA ILE A 35 3.26 5.88 -17.23
C ILE A 35 3.39 4.99 -15.99
N GLN A 36 4.54 4.35 -15.81
CA GLN A 36 4.81 3.47 -14.67
C GLN A 36 4.69 4.24 -13.35
N ARG A 37 5.29 5.43 -13.26
CA ARG A 37 5.19 6.29 -12.06
C ARG A 37 3.74 6.64 -11.76
N SER A 38 3.00 7.14 -12.76
CA SER A 38 1.59 7.52 -12.60
C SER A 38 0.69 6.33 -12.22
N ALA A 39 0.94 5.14 -12.77
CA ALA A 39 0.19 3.94 -12.43
C ALA A 39 0.45 3.49 -10.98
N ASN A 40 1.70 3.59 -10.50
CA ASN A 40 2.04 3.33 -9.11
C ASN A 40 1.40 4.35 -8.16
N GLU A 41 1.46 5.65 -8.49
CA GLU A 41 0.80 6.70 -7.72
C GLU A 41 -0.72 6.46 -7.62
N LEU A 42 -1.37 6.10 -8.74
CA LEU A 42 -2.79 5.76 -8.74
C LEU A 42 -3.09 4.52 -7.89
N LEU A 43 -2.24 3.49 -7.93
CA LEU A 43 -2.41 2.29 -7.11
C LEU A 43 -2.34 2.64 -5.62
N THR A 44 -1.41 3.49 -5.22
CA THR A 44 -1.31 4.00 -3.84
C THR A 44 -2.59 4.73 -3.45
N LEU A 45 -3.09 5.65 -4.29
CA LEU A 45 -4.34 6.37 -4.00
C LEU A 45 -5.55 5.43 -3.86
N ILE A 46 -5.66 4.43 -4.73
CA ILE A 46 -6.73 3.43 -4.65
C ILE A 46 -6.62 2.65 -3.34
N ASN A 47 -5.41 2.22 -2.97
CA ASN A 47 -5.19 1.48 -1.73
C ASN A 47 -5.53 2.35 -0.51
N ASP A 48 -5.15 3.63 -0.48
CA ASP A 48 -5.49 4.54 0.61
C ASP A 48 -7.00 4.74 0.75
N ILE A 49 -7.74 4.88 -0.37
CA ILE A 49 -9.21 5.02 -0.36
C ILE A 49 -9.88 3.74 0.12
N LEU A 50 -9.39 2.58 -0.31
CA LEU A 50 -9.92 1.28 0.09
C LEU A 50 -9.63 0.99 1.56
N ASP A 51 -8.42 1.28 2.03
CA ASP A 51 -8.02 1.16 3.43
C ASP A 51 -8.87 2.08 4.31
N PHE A 52 -9.08 3.33 3.88
CA PHE A 52 -10.00 4.25 4.56
C PHE A 52 -11.44 3.71 4.59
N SER A 53 -11.93 3.13 3.49
CA SER A 53 -13.29 2.57 3.42
C SER A 53 -13.46 1.37 4.36
N ILE A 54 -12.45 0.49 4.46
CA ILE A 54 -12.47 -0.65 5.38
C ILE A 54 -12.42 -0.16 6.84
N LEU A 55 -11.57 0.83 7.10
CA LEU A 55 -11.40 1.45 8.40
C LEU A 55 -12.68 2.16 8.87
N ASP A 56 -13.32 2.97 8.01
CA ASP A 56 -14.57 3.68 8.30
C ASP A 56 -15.74 2.70 8.55
N SER A 57 -15.73 1.54 7.89
CA SER A 57 -16.70 0.47 8.13
C SER A 57 -16.47 -0.30 9.44
N GLY A 58 -15.37 -0.05 10.15
CA GLY A 58 -14.99 -0.74 11.39
C GLY A 58 -14.60 -2.21 11.20
N GLN A 59 -14.38 -2.65 9.96
CA GLN A 59 -14.08 -4.05 9.61
C GLN A 59 -12.57 -4.34 9.56
N LEU A 60 -11.72 -3.36 9.92
CA LEU A 60 -10.28 -3.56 9.92
C LEU A 60 -9.88 -4.42 11.12
N GLU A 61 -9.39 -5.62 10.85
CA GLU A 61 -8.77 -6.48 11.85
C GLU A 61 -7.25 -6.32 11.81
N VAL A 62 -6.65 -6.21 13.00
CA VAL A 62 -5.19 -6.19 13.18
C VAL A 62 -4.75 -7.64 13.33
N ASN A 63 -3.84 -8.08 12.47
CA ASN A 63 -3.29 -9.43 12.56
C ASN A 63 -2.29 -9.51 13.71
N SER A 64 -2.13 -10.70 14.29
CA SER A 64 -1.14 -10.92 15.34
C SER A 64 -0.23 -12.07 14.93
N GLU A 65 0.97 -11.73 14.51
CA GLU A 65 2.02 -12.67 14.12
C GLU A 65 3.34 -12.32 14.79
N SER A 66 4.23 -13.31 14.89
CA SER A 66 5.58 -13.09 15.43
C SER A 66 6.48 -12.52 14.36
N PHE A 67 7.16 -11.41 14.64
CA PHE A 67 8.13 -10.81 13.72
C PHE A 67 9.32 -10.21 14.46
N SER A 68 10.43 -10.00 13.74
CA SER A 68 11.58 -9.25 14.27
C SER A 68 11.34 -7.76 14.05
N LEU A 69 11.20 -7.01 15.15
CA LEU A 69 11.01 -5.57 15.08
C LEU A 69 12.25 -4.86 14.49
N VAL A 70 13.44 -5.37 14.80
CA VAL A 70 14.71 -4.86 14.26
C VAL A 70 14.74 -5.01 12.74
N GLY A 71 14.41 -6.20 12.22
CA GLY A 71 14.38 -6.44 10.78
C GLY A 71 13.38 -5.52 10.05
N LEU A 72 12.20 -5.29 10.64
CA LEU A 72 11.22 -4.35 10.09
C LEU A 72 11.78 -2.92 10.04
N LEU A 73 12.42 -2.46 11.12
CA LEU A 73 13.03 -1.14 11.19
C LEU A 73 14.19 -0.99 10.18
N GLU A 74 15.02 -2.01 10.02
CA GLU A 74 16.10 -2.03 9.02
C GLU A 74 15.57 -1.86 7.59
N ASP A 75 14.50 -2.56 7.23
CA ASP A 75 13.86 -2.42 5.92
C ASP A 75 13.34 -1.00 5.69
N VAL A 76 12.65 -0.44 6.69
CA VAL A 76 12.12 0.93 6.64
C VAL A 76 13.27 1.93 6.51
N ASN A 77 14.30 1.79 7.35
CA ASN A 77 15.48 2.64 7.36
C ASN A 77 16.22 2.61 6.01
N LYS A 78 16.36 1.43 5.40
CA LYS A 78 17.01 1.27 4.09
C LYS A 78 16.24 2.01 2.99
N ARG A 79 14.90 1.88 2.98
CA ARG A 79 14.03 2.60 2.05
C ARG A 79 14.15 4.12 2.24
N MET A 80 14.07 4.59 3.49
CA MET A 80 14.10 6.04 3.78
C MET A 80 15.47 6.65 3.54
N SER A 81 16.56 5.94 3.87
CA SER A 81 17.92 6.36 3.55
C SER A 81 18.11 6.60 2.06
N HIS A 82 17.55 5.73 1.21
CA HIS A 82 17.62 5.90 -0.25
C HIS A 82 16.79 7.11 -0.73
N ALA A 83 15.58 7.27 -0.20
CA ALA A 83 14.70 8.38 -0.53
C ALA A 83 15.29 9.75 -0.12
N ALA A 84 15.81 9.85 1.10
CA ALA A 84 16.45 11.07 1.61
C ALA A 84 17.73 11.43 0.82
N ARG A 85 18.56 10.43 0.48
CA ARG A 85 19.76 10.63 -0.35
C ARG A 85 19.43 11.21 -1.73
N LYS A 86 18.35 10.77 -2.37
CA LYS A 86 17.92 11.35 -3.66
C LYS A 86 17.58 12.85 -3.56
N LYS A 87 17.15 13.31 -2.38
CA LYS A 87 16.87 14.72 -2.10
C LYS A 87 18.02 15.48 -1.43
N ASN A 88 19.17 14.83 -1.21
CA ASN A 88 20.29 15.38 -0.43
C ASN A 88 19.91 15.81 1.01
N VAL A 89 18.94 15.13 1.61
CA VAL A 89 18.54 15.33 3.01
C VAL A 89 19.26 14.32 3.90
N ALA A 90 19.79 14.75 5.04
CA ALA A 90 20.42 13.85 5.99
C ALA A 90 19.37 12.93 6.64
N TYR A 91 19.66 11.64 6.73
CA TYR A 91 18.79 10.68 7.40
C TYR A 91 19.58 9.92 8.46
N GLU A 92 19.06 9.91 9.68
CA GLU A 92 19.66 9.24 10.82
C GLU A 92 18.61 8.34 11.49
N SER A 93 19.01 7.13 11.85
CA SER A 93 18.17 6.24 12.66
C SER A 93 18.95 5.82 13.90
N LEU A 94 18.30 5.96 15.05
CA LEU A 94 18.83 5.67 16.36
C LEU A 94 17.88 4.69 17.05
N ILE A 95 18.25 3.41 17.00
CA ILE A 95 17.53 2.32 17.66
C ILE A 95 18.23 2.09 19.00
N GLN A 96 17.49 2.12 20.10
CA GLN A 96 18.08 1.88 21.41
C GLN A 96 18.64 0.44 21.53
N PRO A 97 19.78 0.23 22.21
CA PRO A 97 20.41 -1.09 22.36
C PRO A 97 19.50 -2.18 22.95
N GLU A 98 18.51 -1.78 23.75
CA GLU A 98 17.49 -2.65 24.32
C GLU A 98 16.61 -3.31 23.23
N LEU A 99 16.40 -2.62 22.11
CA LEU A 99 15.69 -3.14 20.94
C LEU A 99 16.61 -3.94 20.01
N GLU A 100 17.91 -3.64 19.97
CA GLU A 100 18.90 -4.26 19.07
C GLU A 100 19.13 -5.76 19.33
N ARG A 101 18.65 -6.32 20.44
CA ARG A 101 18.86 -7.73 20.84
C ARG A 101 18.01 -8.76 20.08
N ASP A 102 17.68 -8.49 18.82
CA ASP A 102 16.83 -9.34 17.97
C ASP A 102 15.47 -9.62 18.64
N LEU A 103 14.81 -8.55 19.05
CA LEU A 103 13.54 -8.61 19.77
C LEU A 103 12.42 -9.14 18.87
N GLY A 104 12.10 -10.42 19.04
CA GLY A 104 10.87 -11.02 18.53
C GLY A 104 9.66 -10.49 19.28
N VAL A 105 8.73 -9.87 18.55
CA VAL A 105 7.48 -9.34 19.09
C VAL A 105 6.28 -9.93 18.37
N ILE A 106 5.11 -9.89 19.01
CA ILE A 106 3.83 -10.34 18.47
C ILE A 106 2.97 -9.11 18.20
N GLY A 107 2.57 -8.93 16.94
CA GLY A 107 1.73 -7.82 16.47
C GLY A 107 1.52 -7.88 14.96
N ASP A 108 1.20 -6.72 14.36
CA ASP A 108 0.98 -6.60 12.92
C ASP A 108 2.15 -5.84 12.26
N PRO A 109 3.12 -6.53 11.63
CA PRO A 109 4.25 -5.87 11.00
C PRO A 109 3.84 -5.03 9.79
N ASP A 110 2.81 -5.44 9.04
CA ASP A 110 2.38 -4.72 7.85
C ASP A 110 1.75 -3.37 8.21
N ARG A 111 0.90 -3.34 9.25
CA ARG A 111 0.30 -2.09 9.74
C ARG A 111 1.33 -1.18 10.40
N LEU A 112 2.25 -1.72 11.19
CA LEU A 112 3.35 -0.94 11.74
C LEU A 112 4.21 -0.32 10.63
N ARG A 113 4.57 -1.12 9.63
CA ARG A 113 5.33 -0.65 8.46
C ARG A 113 4.58 0.46 7.73
N GLN A 114 3.29 0.29 7.48
CA GLN A 114 2.43 1.29 6.84
C GLN A 114 2.44 2.63 7.61
N VAL A 115 2.26 2.60 8.93
CA VAL A 115 2.30 3.78 9.79
C VAL A 115 3.66 4.48 9.69
N LEU A 116 4.76 3.73 9.88
CA LEU A 116 6.11 4.30 9.84
C LEU A 116 6.45 4.87 8.46
N THR A 117 6.11 4.16 7.38
CA THR A 117 6.35 4.66 6.03
C THR A 117 5.53 5.90 5.73
N ASN A 118 4.27 5.98 6.17
CA ASN A 118 3.44 7.17 5.95
C ASN A 118 4.00 8.40 6.64
N VAL A 119 4.47 8.25 7.89
CA VAL A 119 5.08 9.34 8.65
C VAL A 119 6.41 9.76 8.02
N LEU A 120 7.30 8.80 7.73
CA LEU A 120 8.63 9.08 7.17
C LEU A 120 8.57 9.60 5.73
N ASP A 121 7.67 9.07 4.89
CA ASP A 121 7.46 9.57 3.53
C ASP A 121 6.96 11.03 3.57
N ASN A 122 6.13 11.41 4.54
CA ASN A 122 5.76 12.81 4.76
C ASN A 122 6.97 13.67 5.14
N SER A 123 7.81 13.22 6.08
CA SER A 123 9.03 13.94 6.44
C SER A 123 9.99 14.12 5.26
N VAL A 124 10.21 13.09 4.45
CA VAL A 124 11.03 13.16 3.22
C VAL A 124 10.40 14.07 2.18
N LYS A 125 9.08 14.06 2.08
CA LYS A 125 8.32 14.88 1.13
C LYS A 125 8.47 16.37 1.44
N PHE A 126 8.31 16.78 2.70
CA PHE A 126 8.25 18.17 3.14
C PHE A 126 9.58 18.76 3.63
N THR A 127 10.64 17.96 3.68
CA THR A 127 12.01 18.42 3.96
C THR A 127 12.77 18.57 2.64
N SER A 128 13.06 19.81 2.25
CA SER A 128 13.91 20.11 1.09
C SER A 128 15.39 20.12 1.43
N GLU A 129 15.73 20.61 2.63
CA GLU A 129 17.10 20.70 3.15
C GLU A 129 17.07 20.40 4.65
N GLY A 130 18.20 19.93 5.20
CA GLY A 130 18.35 19.61 6.61
C GLY A 130 18.35 18.11 6.90
N SER A 131 17.61 17.67 7.92
CA SER A 131 17.70 16.30 8.42
C SER A 131 16.35 15.71 8.84
N ILE A 132 16.26 14.39 8.72
CA ILE A 132 15.18 13.56 9.24
C ILE A 132 15.80 12.53 10.19
N ARG A 133 15.21 12.35 11.36
CA ARG A 133 15.66 11.39 12.35
C ARG A 133 14.53 10.45 12.76
N LEU A 134 14.84 9.16 12.85
CA LEU A 134 13.98 8.16 13.46
C LEU A 134 14.62 7.62 14.73
N TYR A 135 13.97 7.82 15.86
CA TYR A 135 14.34 7.21 17.14
C TYR A 135 13.37 6.08 17.46
N ALA A 136 13.89 4.94 17.89
CA ALA A 136 13.08 3.83 18.41
C ALA A 136 13.58 3.48 19.82
N SER A 137 12.66 3.39 20.77
CA SER A 137 12.97 3.19 22.18
C SER A 137 11.92 2.32 22.88
N VAL A 138 12.31 1.64 23.96
CA VAL A 138 11.34 0.95 24.81
C VAL A 138 10.70 1.98 25.75
N ALA A 139 9.40 2.21 25.57
CA ALA A 139 8.65 3.16 26.40
C ALA A 139 8.20 2.53 27.73
N ASN A 140 7.82 1.24 27.69
CA ASN A 140 7.43 0.48 28.87
C ASN A 140 7.62 -1.02 28.60
N GLU A 141 7.95 -1.81 29.61
CA GLU A 141 8.13 -3.25 29.48
C GLU A 141 7.53 -3.99 30.68
N SER A 142 6.78 -5.03 30.39
CA SER A 142 6.24 -5.99 31.36
C SER A 142 6.72 -7.41 31.03
N GLU A 143 6.27 -8.40 31.82
CA GLU A 143 6.57 -9.80 31.57
C GLU A 143 6.00 -10.30 30.22
N GLU A 144 4.80 -9.84 29.84
CA GLU A 144 4.08 -10.33 28.65
C GLU A 144 4.06 -9.34 27.49
N THR A 145 4.26 -8.05 27.76
CA THR A 145 4.13 -6.98 26.76
C THR A 145 5.31 -6.03 26.77
N ILE A 146 5.62 -5.46 25.61
CA ILE A 146 6.60 -4.40 25.46
C ILE A 146 5.98 -3.26 24.65
N SER A 147 5.99 -2.06 25.19
CA SER A 147 5.57 -0.85 24.49
C SER A 147 6.80 -0.18 23.88
N VAL A 148 6.77 -0.01 22.56
CA VAL A 148 7.85 0.63 21.82
C VAL A 148 7.39 1.99 21.34
N GLY A 149 8.16 3.02 21.65
CA GLY A 149 7.99 4.38 21.18
C GLY A 149 8.87 4.64 19.96
N PHE A 150 8.31 5.33 18.97
CA PHE A 150 8.98 5.82 17.79
C PHE A 150 8.80 7.33 17.70
N VAL A 151 9.90 8.05 17.50
CA VAL A 151 9.90 9.50 17.30
C VAL A 151 10.50 9.79 15.94
N VAL A 152 9.73 10.44 15.08
CA VAL A 152 10.19 10.95 13.78
C VAL A 152 10.29 12.46 13.87
N GLU A 153 11.50 12.99 13.70
CA GLU A 153 11.77 14.42 13.66
C GLU A 153 12.23 14.82 12.27
N ASP A 154 11.67 15.90 11.73
CA ASP A 154 12.16 16.52 10.50
C ASP A 154 12.35 18.02 10.67
N THR A 155 13.25 18.58 9.87
CA THR A 155 13.51 20.03 9.80
C THR A 155 12.83 20.66 8.58
N GLY A 156 11.69 20.11 8.15
CA GLY A 156 10.98 20.56 6.96
C GLY A 156 10.26 21.90 7.16
N ILE A 157 9.34 22.20 6.25
CA ILE A 157 8.58 23.47 6.27
C ILE A 157 7.68 23.65 7.50
N GLY A 158 7.44 22.60 8.29
CA GLY A 158 6.49 22.62 9.40
C GLY A 158 5.03 22.78 8.95
N ILE A 159 4.12 22.90 9.91
CA ILE A 159 2.66 22.94 9.70
C ILE A 159 2.11 24.15 10.46
N GLU A 160 1.24 24.92 9.81
CA GLU A 160 0.53 26.04 10.45
C GLU A 160 -0.42 25.53 11.54
N THR A 161 -0.57 26.29 12.62
CA THR A 161 -1.39 25.88 13.79
C THR A 161 -2.83 25.53 13.41
N GLU A 162 -3.45 26.28 12.49
CA GLU A 162 -4.82 26.05 12.03
C GLU A 162 -4.98 24.71 11.29
N ILE A 163 -3.95 24.31 10.53
CA ILE A 163 -3.92 23.03 9.81
C ILE A 163 -3.60 21.89 10.78
N LEU A 164 -2.69 22.12 11.73
CA LEU A 164 -2.27 21.14 12.73
C LEU A 164 -3.46 20.58 13.53
N GLU A 165 -4.42 21.44 13.91
CA GLU A 165 -5.64 21.04 14.63
C GLU A 165 -6.53 20.07 13.83
N ARG A 166 -6.43 20.09 12.50
CA ARG A 166 -7.30 19.34 11.60
C ARG A 166 -6.57 18.29 10.76
N ILE A 167 -5.24 18.16 10.90
CA ILE A 167 -4.40 17.31 10.04
C ILE A 167 -4.77 15.82 10.10
N PHE A 168 -5.40 15.38 11.20
CA PHE A 168 -5.91 14.02 11.37
C PHE A 168 -7.34 13.81 10.83
N GLN A 169 -7.99 14.86 10.31
CA GLN A 169 -9.27 14.73 9.63
C GLN A 169 -9.05 14.15 8.21
N PRO A 170 -9.88 13.19 7.77
CA PRO A 170 -9.81 12.68 6.41
C PRO A 170 -9.90 13.80 5.37
N PHE A 171 -9.09 13.70 4.31
CA PHE A 171 -9.04 14.67 3.22
C PHE A 171 -8.57 16.08 3.60
N CYS A 172 -8.01 16.25 4.81
CA CYS A 172 -7.39 17.52 5.19
C CYS A 172 -6.06 17.71 4.46
N GLN A 173 -5.85 18.88 3.87
CA GLN A 173 -4.62 19.28 3.20
C GLN A 173 -4.25 20.70 3.62
N ALA A 174 -2.96 20.94 3.82
CA ALA A 174 -2.40 22.28 3.94
C ALA A 174 -2.53 22.97 2.57
N ASP A 175 -3.55 23.82 2.40
CA ASP A 175 -3.86 24.71 1.26
C ASP A 175 -3.74 24.17 -0.19
N SER A 176 -4.56 24.71 -1.09
CA SER A 176 -4.63 24.27 -2.51
C SER A 176 -3.35 24.53 -3.32
N SER A 177 -2.48 25.44 -2.87
CA SER A 177 -1.22 25.79 -3.53
C SER A 177 -0.14 24.71 -3.35
N THR A 178 -0.09 24.08 -2.18
CA THR A 178 0.82 23.00 -1.79
C THR A 178 0.46 21.67 -2.48
N THR A 179 -0.81 21.48 -2.85
CA THR A 179 -1.26 20.31 -3.64
C THR A 179 -0.60 20.26 -5.03
N ARG A 180 -0.29 21.41 -5.64
CA ARG A 180 0.41 21.48 -6.93
C ARG A 180 1.88 21.09 -6.85
N THR A 181 2.52 21.27 -5.69
CA THR A 181 3.98 21.03 -5.52
C THR A 181 4.29 19.69 -4.87
N PHE A 182 3.43 19.22 -3.95
CA PHE A 182 3.71 18.03 -3.14
C PHE A 182 2.62 16.95 -3.22
N GLY A 183 1.42 17.24 -3.76
CA GLY A 183 0.38 16.24 -4.04
C GLY A 183 -0.15 15.45 -2.82
N GLY A 184 -1.00 14.44 -3.07
CA GLY A 184 -1.60 13.56 -2.05
C GLY A 184 -3.07 13.86 -1.76
N ILE A 185 -3.81 12.90 -1.18
CA ILE A 185 -5.26 13.02 -0.87
C ILE A 185 -5.55 13.35 0.60
N GLY A 186 -4.54 13.44 1.46
CA GLY A 186 -4.73 13.75 2.89
C GLY A 186 -5.29 12.60 3.72
N LEU A 187 -5.08 11.34 3.31
CA LEU A 187 -5.54 10.16 4.06
C LEU A 187 -4.44 9.47 4.87
N GLY A 188 -3.16 9.66 4.54
CA GLY A 188 -2.06 8.93 5.19
C GLY A 188 -1.98 9.12 6.72
N LEU A 189 -2.06 10.35 7.22
CA LEU A 189 -2.02 10.63 8.66
C LEU A 189 -3.30 10.18 9.41
N PRO A 190 -4.52 10.44 8.91
CA PRO A 190 -5.75 9.87 9.48
C PRO A 190 -5.73 8.33 9.57
N ILE A 191 -5.29 7.66 8.50
CA ILE A 191 -5.14 6.19 8.46
C ILE A 191 -4.11 5.77 9.52
N SER A 192 -2.95 6.43 9.57
CA SER A 192 -1.88 6.09 10.51
C SER A 192 -2.33 6.21 11.96
N LYS A 193 -3.06 7.28 12.30
CA LYS A 193 -3.62 7.47 13.64
C LYS A 193 -4.57 6.34 14.01
N THR A 194 -5.50 5.99 13.13
CA THR A 194 -6.47 4.94 13.41
C THR A 194 -5.81 3.56 13.50
N LEU A 195 -4.83 3.26 12.64
CA LEU A 195 -4.07 2.01 12.71
C LEU A 195 -3.35 1.87 14.06
N VAL A 196 -2.70 2.93 14.52
CA VAL A 196 -2.04 2.94 15.83
C VAL A 196 -3.05 2.74 16.95
N GLU A 197 -4.22 3.39 16.90
CA GLU A 197 -5.29 3.19 17.88
C GLU A 197 -5.83 1.75 17.88
N LEU A 198 -5.99 1.12 16.71
CA LEU A 198 -6.38 -0.28 16.57
C LEU A 198 -5.31 -1.25 17.12
N MET A 199 -4.04 -0.89 16.99
CA MET A 199 -2.91 -1.58 17.65
C MET A 199 -2.80 -1.23 19.15
N ARG A 200 -3.77 -0.50 19.72
CA ARG A 200 -3.82 -0.05 21.13
C ARG A 200 -2.67 0.89 21.53
N GLY A 201 -2.12 1.57 20.55
CA GLY A 201 -1.09 2.58 20.71
C GLY A 201 -1.65 4.00 20.79
N GLY A 202 -0.75 4.98 20.64
CA GLY A 202 -1.11 6.39 20.48
C GLY A 202 -0.18 7.09 19.49
N LEU A 203 -0.67 8.12 18.83
CA LEU A 203 0.08 8.96 17.89
C LEU A 203 -0.20 10.43 18.19
N THR A 204 0.87 11.22 18.38
CA THR A 204 0.83 12.66 18.62
C THR A 204 1.79 13.37 17.67
N LEU A 205 1.46 14.61 17.30
CA LEU A 205 2.23 15.40 16.37
C LEU A 205 2.37 16.83 16.89
N TRP A 206 3.59 17.34 16.86
CA TRP A 206 3.93 18.74 17.12
C TRP A 206 4.65 19.30 15.92
N SER A 207 4.33 20.54 15.54
CA SER A 207 4.95 21.18 14.39
C SER A 207 4.93 22.69 14.57
N GLU A 208 5.95 23.34 14.06
CA GLU A 208 6.04 24.80 13.99
C GLU A 208 6.47 25.19 12.57
N LEU A 209 5.75 26.13 11.97
CA LEU A 209 6.00 26.60 10.62
C LEU A 209 7.44 27.13 10.50
N GLY A 210 8.20 26.60 9.53
CA GLY A 210 9.60 26.91 9.26
C GLY A 210 10.61 26.19 10.17
N HIS A 211 10.16 25.45 11.18
CA HIS A 211 11.03 24.76 12.14
C HIS A 211 10.98 23.23 12.04
N GLY A 212 9.96 22.69 11.37
CA GLY A 212 9.81 21.26 11.10
C GLY A 212 8.71 20.61 11.92
N THR A 213 8.72 19.28 11.94
CA THR A 213 7.67 18.47 12.57
C THR A 213 8.26 17.34 13.40
N THR A 214 7.64 17.05 14.53
CA THR A 214 7.94 15.90 15.37
C THR A 214 6.68 15.06 15.53
N VAL A 215 6.76 13.79 15.13
CA VAL A 215 5.70 12.80 15.29
C VAL A 215 6.16 11.76 16.28
N GLU A 216 5.43 11.61 17.38
CA GLU A 216 5.63 10.55 18.35
C GLU A 216 4.49 9.55 18.24
N LEU A 217 4.85 8.27 18.13
CA LEU A 217 3.87 7.19 18.22
C LEU A 217 4.42 6.08 19.12
N TRP A 218 3.53 5.39 19.81
CA TRP A 218 3.90 4.22 20.60
C TRP A 218 2.93 3.09 20.34
N VAL A 219 3.43 1.86 20.33
CA VAL A 219 2.65 0.65 20.07
C VAL A 219 3.01 -0.43 21.08
N PRO A 220 2.03 -1.03 21.78
CA PRO A 220 2.24 -2.19 22.61
C PRO A 220 2.30 -3.46 21.76
N PHE A 221 3.31 -4.28 21.99
CA PHE A 221 3.47 -5.59 21.39
C PHE A 221 3.47 -6.70 22.44
N GLY A 222 3.05 -7.90 22.05
CA GLY A 222 3.28 -9.10 22.87
C GLY A 222 4.74 -9.53 22.78
N LYS A 223 5.32 -10.04 23.87
CA LYS A 223 6.68 -10.60 23.85
C LYS A 223 6.63 -12.04 23.38
N VAL A 224 7.55 -12.42 22.50
CA VAL A 224 7.73 -13.84 22.15
C VAL A 224 8.41 -14.53 23.32
N SER A 225 7.72 -15.51 23.94
CA SER A 225 8.37 -16.38 24.92
C SER A 225 9.33 -17.32 24.20
N TYR A 226 10.63 -17.13 24.42
CA TYR A 226 11.65 -18.12 24.05
C TYR A 226 11.67 -19.20 25.13
N GLY A 227 11.53 -20.47 24.75
CA GLY A 227 11.87 -21.57 25.65
C GLY A 227 13.38 -21.61 25.91
N GLU A 228 13.83 -22.34 26.95
CA GLU A 228 15.24 -22.47 27.38
C GLU A 228 16.24 -22.89 26.27
N HIS A 229 15.80 -23.15 25.04
CA HIS A 229 16.62 -23.58 23.91
C HIS A 229 16.59 -22.63 22.68
N GLY A 230 16.13 -21.38 22.84
CA GLY A 230 16.24 -20.36 21.78
C GLY A 230 15.31 -20.57 20.58
N SER A 231 14.30 -21.43 20.70
CA SER A 231 13.19 -21.53 19.75
C SER A 231 11.92 -20.92 20.35
N PRO A 232 11.08 -20.24 19.54
CA PRO A 232 9.84 -19.64 20.02
C PRO A 232 8.91 -20.76 20.55
N LEU A 233 8.46 -20.62 21.80
CA LEU A 233 7.48 -21.53 22.40
C LEU A 233 6.10 -21.22 21.81
N MET A 234 5.80 -21.81 20.65
CA MET A 234 4.44 -21.91 20.18
C MET A 234 3.70 -22.86 21.13
N LYS A 235 2.77 -22.37 21.96
CA LYS A 235 1.80 -23.22 22.67
C LYS A 235 0.86 -23.83 21.63
N LEU A 236 1.30 -24.91 21.00
CA LEU A 236 0.42 -25.79 20.23
C LEU A 236 -0.58 -26.40 21.23
N GLY A 237 -1.84 -25.99 21.15
CA GLY A 237 -2.93 -26.79 21.72
C GLY A 237 -2.87 -28.22 21.17
N PRO A 238 -3.47 -29.21 21.85
CA PRO A 238 -3.40 -30.60 21.41
C PRO A 238 -3.88 -30.69 19.95
N ALA A 239 -3.02 -31.24 19.08
CA ALA A 239 -3.30 -31.35 17.66
C ALA A 239 -4.69 -31.97 17.45
N PRO A 240 -5.58 -31.36 16.66
CA PRO A 240 -6.86 -31.96 16.36
C PRO A 240 -6.63 -33.30 15.66
N HIS A 241 -7.35 -34.32 16.12
CA HIS A 241 -7.26 -35.68 15.58
C HIS A 241 -7.48 -35.63 14.06
N PRO A 242 -6.66 -36.33 13.23
CA PRO A 242 -6.69 -36.20 11.75
C PRO A 242 -8.00 -36.56 11.05
N LEU A 243 -9.05 -36.92 11.79
CA LEU A 243 -10.35 -37.38 11.28
C LEU A 243 -11.53 -36.47 11.62
N GLN A 244 -11.32 -35.33 12.29
CA GLN A 244 -12.42 -34.37 12.57
C GLN A 244 -12.53 -33.21 11.56
N SER A 245 -11.48 -32.97 10.75
CA SER A 245 -11.48 -31.86 9.78
C SER A 245 -12.34 -32.14 8.54
N GLU A 246 -12.50 -33.41 8.14
CA GLU A 246 -13.25 -33.74 6.91
C GLU A 246 -14.79 -33.69 7.08
N MET A 247 -15.31 -33.82 8.31
CA MET A 247 -16.76 -33.79 8.53
C MET A 247 -17.34 -32.39 8.77
N SER A 248 -16.50 -31.39 9.04
CA SER A 248 -16.95 -30.02 9.35
C SER A 248 -17.09 -29.13 8.11
N LEU A 249 -16.34 -29.40 7.03
CA LEU A 249 -16.42 -28.63 5.78
C LEU A 249 -17.60 -29.03 4.87
N ALA A 250 -18.17 -30.22 5.05
CA ALA A 250 -19.25 -30.72 4.19
C ALA A 250 -20.67 -30.20 4.53
N ARG A 251 -20.87 -29.52 5.68
CA ARG A 251 -22.20 -29.00 6.08
C ARG A 251 -22.46 -27.55 5.73
N GLY A 252 -21.42 -26.76 5.40
CA GLY A 252 -21.56 -25.33 5.09
C GLY A 252 -21.82 -25.01 3.61
N ALA A 253 -21.39 -25.88 2.68
CA ALA A 253 -21.27 -25.53 1.26
C ALA A 253 -22.36 -26.13 0.34
N LEU A 254 -23.52 -26.55 0.87
CA LEU A 254 -24.60 -27.17 0.10
C LEU A 254 -25.88 -26.33 -0.03
N LYS A 255 -25.81 -25.02 0.18
CA LYS A 255 -26.90 -24.10 -0.18
C LYS A 255 -26.37 -23.07 -1.17
N HIS A 256 -26.85 -23.18 -2.42
CA HIS A 256 -26.60 -22.27 -3.55
C HIS A 256 -25.30 -22.52 -4.33
N TYR A 257 -25.36 -23.36 -5.37
CA TYR A 257 -25.36 -22.94 -6.79
C TYR A 257 -25.23 -24.18 -7.69
N ASN A 258 -26.22 -24.38 -8.58
CA ASN A 258 -26.17 -25.33 -9.69
C ASN A 258 -25.51 -24.64 -10.89
N ASN A 259 -24.33 -25.11 -11.33
CA ASN A 259 -23.91 -25.41 -12.72
C ASN A 259 -22.40 -25.25 -12.93
N PRO A 260 -21.79 -26.06 -13.82
CA PRO A 260 -20.35 -26.25 -13.88
C PRO A 260 -19.66 -25.21 -14.78
N THR A 261 -18.50 -24.72 -14.38
CA THR A 261 -17.58 -24.00 -15.28
C THR A 261 -16.30 -24.80 -15.42
N LEU A 262 -16.01 -25.12 -16.68
CA LEU A 262 -14.85 -25.80 -17.19
C LEU A 262 -13.59 -24.96 -16.98
N THR A 263 -12.58 -25.53 -16.34
CA THR A 263 -11.19 -25.04 -16.32
C THR A 263 -10.50 -25.47 -17.63
N PRO A 264 -9.88 -24.57 -18.41
CA PRO A 264 -8.87 -24.98 -19.38
C PRO A 264 -7.51 -25.05 -18.68
N SER A 265 -6.88 -26.22 -18.78
CA SER A 265 -5.53 -26.53 -18.34
C SER A 265 -4.48 -25.67 -19.06
N LEU A 266 -3.50 -25.22 -18.29
CA LEU A 266 -2.24 -24.61 -18.75
C LEU A 266 -1.54 -25.49 -19.80
N PHE A 267 -1.14 -24.86 -20.89
CA PHE A 267 -0.26 -25.40 -21.92
C PHE A 267 1.17 -25.48 -21.40
N ASP A 268 1.79 -26.64 -21.57
CA ASP A 268 3.23 -26.85 -21.50
C ASP A 268 3.73 -27.31 -22.88
N HIS A 269 5.01 -27.05 -23.15
CA HIS A 269 5.86 -27.44 -24.30
C HIS A 269 6.18 -26.43 -25.44
N THR A 270 7.36 -25.83 -25.28
CA THR A 270 8.53 -25.80 -26.21
C THR A 270 8.34 -25.92 -27.75
N VAL A 271 8.73 -24.84 -28.43
CA VAL A 271 9.53 -24.72 -29.68
C VAL A 271 9.60 -25.93 -30.65
N GLN A 272 8.97 -25.83 -31.83
CA GLN A 272 9.62 -26.04 -33.14
C GLN A 272 8.71 -25.83 -34.38
N LYS A 273 9.31 -25.16 -35.38
CA LYS A 273 9.16 -25.28 -36.85
C LYS A 273 8.07 -24.53 -37.63
N LEU A 274 8.62 -23.67 -38.50
CA LEU A 274 8.10 -23.12 -39.76
C LEU A 274 7.45 -24.14 -40.69
N GLN A 275 6.49 -23.60 -41.46
CA GLN A 275 6.11 -23.90 -42.85
C GLN A 275 5.65 -25.33 -43.17
N VAL A 276 4.41 -25.44 -43.69
CA VAL A 276 4.04 -26.27 -44.85
C VAL A 276 2.54 -26.08 -45.16
N LEU A 277 2.26 -25.70 -46.42
CA LEU A 277 1.00 -25.79 -47.20
C LEU A 277 -0.13 -24.80 -46.83
N GLU A 278 -0.34 -23.70 -47.54
CA GLU A 278 -0.76 -23.59 -48.96
C GLU A 278 -1.79 -24.65 -49.40
N GLY A 279 -3.03 -24.20 -49.59
CA GLY A 279 -4.06 -24.93 -50.31
C GLY A 279 -5.33 -25.12 -49.50
N LEU A 280 -6.29 -24.19 -49.64
CA LEU A 280 -7.67 -24.49 -49.99
C LEU A 280 -8.41 -23.17 -50.24
N SER A 281 -8.54 -22.85 -51.52
CA SER A 281 -9.34 -21.76 -52.04
C SER A 281 -10.83 -22.09 -52.00
N LYS A 282 -11.65 -21.07 -51.71
CA LYS A 282 -13.02 -20.83 -52.19
C LYS A 282 -14.12 -21.84 -51.81
N THR A 283 -14.95 -21.44 -50.85
CA THR A 283 -16.42 -21.49 -50.99
C THR A 283 -17.04 -20.21 -50.44
N SER A 284 -18.01 -19.68 -51.17
CA SER A 284 -18.72 -18.41 -50.96
C SER A 284 -20.14 -18.62 -50.42
N PHE A 285 -20.72 -17.54 -49.86
CA PHE A 285 -22.08 -17.33 -49.30
C PHE A 285 -22.22 -17.63 -47.78
N SER A 286 -22.82 -16.78 -46.92
CA SER A 286 -23.65 -15.58 -47.08
C SER A 286 -23.69 -14.73 -45.79
N ARG A 287 -24.02 -13.44 -45.94
CA ARG A 287 -24.41 -12.41 -44.96
C ARG A 287 -24.93 -12.89 -43.60
N ASP A 288 -24.42 -12.26 -42.53
CA ASP A 288 -25.24 -11.54 -41.55
C ASP A 288 -24.43 -10.37 -40.96
N GLU A 289 -24.81 -9.15 -41.37
CA GLU A 289 -24.43 -7.88 -40.72
C GLU A 289 -25.57 -7.50 -39.77
N SER A 290 -25.34 -7.62 -38.46
CA SER A 290 -25.94 -6.81 -37.37
C SER A 290 -25.42 -7.42 -36.06
N SER A 291 -24.72 -6.73 -35.17
CA SER A 291 -25.01 -5.42 -34.59
C SER A 291 -23.74 -4.86 -33.93
N ALA A 292 -23.07 -3.93 -34.60
CA ALA A 292 -22.24 -2.95 -33.92
C ALA A 292 -23.19 -1.93 -33.26
N CYS A 293 -23.22 -1.88 -31.93
CA CYS A 293 -24.02 -0.87 -31.22
C CYS A 293 -23.26 0.47 -31.23
N SER A 294 -23.31 1.18 -32.36
CA SER A 294 -22.97 2.59 -32.45
C SER A 294 -24.11 3.42 -31.86
N LEU A 295 -23.88 4.08 -30.73
CA LEU A 295 -24.82 5.02 -30.13
C LEU A 295 -24.88 6.30 -30.97
N ASN A 296 -25.78 6.33 -31.96
CA ASN A 296 -26.14 7.55 -32.71
C ASN A 296 -27.10 8.39 -31.86
N ILE A 297 -26.56 9.36 -31.12
CA ILE A 297 -27.38 10.33 -30.37
C ILE A 297 -27.73 11.51 -31.32
N PRO A 298 -29.02 11.86 -31.50
CA PRO A 298 -29.46 12.98 -32.33
C PRO A 298 -28.92 14.35 -31.88
N GLU A 299 -28.61 15.25 -32.82
CA GLU A 299 -27.98 16.56 -32.57
C GLU A 299 -28.74 17.46 -31.59
N GLU A 300 -30.07 17.34 -31.49
CA GLU A 300 -30.87 18.12 -30.54
C GLU A 300 -30.54 17.80 -29.08
N LYS A 301 -30.13 16.55 -28.77
CA LYS A 301 -29.72 16.14 -27.41
C LYS A 301 -28.29 16.56 -27.06
N ARG A 302 -27.45 16.93 -28.03
CA ARG A 302 -26.10 17.48 -27.76
C ARG A 302 -26.15 18.90 -27.20
N ARG A 303 -27.18 19.68 -27.53
CA ARG A 303 -27.33 21.07 -27.05
C ARG A 303 -27.62 21.20 -25.55
N GLY A 304 -27.98 20.11 -24.86
CA GLY A 304 -28.20 20.10 -23.41
C GLY A 304 -27.03 19.56 -22.58
N ILE A 305 -25.94 19.16 -23.22
CA ILE A 305 -24.76 18.60 -22.52
C ILE A 305 -23.74 19.74 -22.33
N HIS A 306 -23.78 20.38 -21.17
CA HIS A 306 -22.73 21.29 -20.75
C HIS A 306 -21.52 20.48 -20.28
N ILE A 307 -20.50 20.36 -21.14
CA ILE A 307 -19.18 19.88 -20.73
C ILE A 307 -18.45 21.08 -20.13
N LEU A 308 -18.28 21.07 -18.81
CA LEU A 308 -17.41 22.00 -18.11
C LEU A 308 -15.96 21.65 -18.45
N VAL A 309 -15.39 22.37 -19.41
CA VAL A 309 -13.94 22.41 -19.61
C VAL A 309 -13.39 23.40 -18.59
N VAL A 310 -12.73 22.88 -17.56
CA VAL A 310 -11.97 23.71 -16.62
C VAL A 310 -10.69 24.09 -17.36
N GLU A 311 -10.63 25.33 -17.86
CA GLU A 311 -9.37 25.92 -18.33
C GLU A 311 -8.59 26.43 -17.12
N ASP A 312 -7.44 25.81 -16.85
CA ASP A 312 -6.47 26.29 -15.86
C ASP A 312 -5.87 27.63 -16.32
N LYS A 313 -5.90 28.64 -15.44
CA LYS A 313 -5.08 29.85 -15.52
C LYS A 313 -4.01 29.85 -14.43
#